data_AF-A0AAX6ICR9-F1
#
_entry.id   AF-A0AAX6ICR9-F1
#
_cell.length_a   1.000
_cell.length_b   1.000
_cell.length_c   1.000
_cell.angle_alpha   90.00
_cell.angle_beta   90.00
_cell.angle_gamma   90.00
#
_symmetry.space_group_name_H-M   'P 1'
#
loop_
_entity.id
_entity.type
_entity.pdbx_description
1 polymer ?
#
loop_
_entity_poly.entity_id
_entity_poly.type
_entity_poly.pdbx_seq_one_letter_code
_entity_poly.pdbx_strand_id
1 'polypeptide(L)'
;MTNAARPTWATAKGGQEQGGTRIFGPSQKYSSRDLASHTTLKPRRKGQDTLEELQEKNFREELEECEKRHFSSKDKSYAEDRDQRKGASSGGAKREAEDRIIPRNVDADDSDVDVQSADESDDDDDDEDDTAALLAELERIKKERAEEKLRKDRQKQEEDSKNKEAELMRGNPLINMNNSTSFSVTQKKMG
;
A
#
# COMPACT_ATOMS: atom_id res chain seq x y z
N MET A 1 -44.57 -19.07 26.52
CA MET A 1 -44.02 -18.89 25.16
C MET A 1 -42.78 -19.79 25.02
N THR A 2 -42.65 -20.57 23.95
CA THR A 2 -41.56 -21.56 23.79
C THR A 2 -40.33 -20.96 23.12
N ASN A 3 -39.14 -21.17 23.71
CA ASN A 3 -37.85 -20.59 23.30
C ASN A 3 -37.10 -21.44 22.25
N ALA A 4 -37.79 -21.86 21.18
CA ALA A 4 -37.20 -22.73 20.15
C ALA A 4 -36.32 -21.95 19.16
N ALA A 5 -36.69 -20.71 18.85
CA ALA A 5 -35.91 -19.83 17.98
C ALA A 5 -34.74 -19.23 18.78
N ARG A 6 -33.52 -19.63 18.44
CA ARG A 6 -32.28 -19.15 19.06
C ARG A 6 -31.28 -18.71 17.97
N PRO A 7 -30.56 -17.59 18.18
CA PRO A 7 -29.53 -17.16 17.23
C PRO A 7 -28.33 -18.10 17.24
N THR A 8 -27.62 -18.17 16.13
CA THR A 8 -26.35 -18.91 16.00
C THR A 8 -25.18 -18.01 16.38
N TRP A 9 -24.56 -18.26 17.54
CA TRP A 9 -23.40 -17.50 18.00
C TRP A 9 -22.07 -18.04 17.46
N ALA A 10 -22.04 -19.32 17.11
CA ALA A 10 -20.90 -19.99 16.49
C ALA A 10 -21.34 -20.61 15.17
N THR A 11 -20.51 -20.45 14.14
CA THR A 11 -20.74 -21.07 12.82
C THR A 11 -20.38 -22.56 12.86
N ALA A 12 -20.95 -23.32 11.92
CA ALA A 12 -20.56 -24.72 11.75
C ALA A 12 -19.10 -24.82 11.31
N LYS A 13 -18.32 -25.67 11.99
CA LYS A 13 -16.92 -25.93 11.64
C LYS A 13 -16.84 -27.06 10.61
N GLY A 14 -16.16 -26.81 9.49
CA GLY A 14 -15.86 -27.85 8.50
C GLY A 14 -14.86 -28.89 9.03
N GLY A 15 -14.92 -30.12 8.52
CA GLY A 15 -13.91 -31.16 8.78
C GLY A 15 -14.48 -32.57 8.98
N GLN A 16 -15.50 -32.74 9.81
CA GLN A 16 -15.91 -34.09 10.22
C GLN A 16 -17.04 -34.70 9.38
N GLU A 17 -17.86 -33.86 8.73
CA GLU A 17 -19.18 -34.30 8.26
C GLU A 17 -19.36 -34.32 6.74
N GLN A 18 -18.72 -33.47 5.94
CA GLN A 18 -18.76 -33.57 4.48
C GLN A 18 -17.45 -33.09 3.89
N GLY A 19 -16.83 -33.92 3.04
CA GLY A 19 -15.59 -33.58 2.35
C GLY A 19 -14.31 -33.48 3.20
N GLY A 20 -14.41 -33.60 4.53
CA GLY A 20 -13.23 -33.75 5.37
C GLY A 20 -12.94 -35.22 5.70
N THR A 21 -11.81 -35.45 6.37
CA THR A 21 -11.19 -36.75 6.68
C THR A 21 -12.08 -37.62 7.57
N ARG A 22 -13.21 -38.09 7.04
CA ARG A 22 -14.06 -39.07 7.71
C ARG A 22 -13.27 -40.36 7.84
N ILE A 23 -12.93 -40.69 9.09
CA ILE A 23 -12.28 -41.95 9.47
C ILE A 23 -13.23 -43.14 9.23
N PHE A 24 -14.55 -42.89 9.22
CA PHE A 24 -15.56 -43.90 8.90
C PHE A 24 -15.88 -43.88 7.41
N GLY A 25 -15.39 -44.91 6.69
CA GLY A 25 -15.78 -45.40 5.36
C GLY A 25 -16.22 -44.39 4.28
N PRO A 26 -15.58 -44.33 3.10
CA PRO A 26 -16.04 -43.47 2.02
C PRO A 26 -17.48 -43.81 1.60
N SER A 27 -18.33 -42.79 1.50
CA SER A 27 -19.71 -42.93 1.03
C SER A 27 -19.74 -43.20 -0.48
N GLN A 28 -20.60 -44.12 -0.92
CA GLN A 28 -20.85 -44.39 -2.35
C GLN A 28 -21.85 -43.41 -3.01
N LYS A 29 -22.43 -42.49 -2.23
CA LYS A 29 -23.38 -41.49 -2.73
C LYS A 29 -22.61 -40.33 -3.39
N TYR A 30 -22.98 -39.97 -4.61
CA TYR A 30 -22.47 -38.80 -5.35
C TYR A 30 -23.63 -37.89 -5.78
N SER A 31 -23.37 -36.59 -5.88
CA SER A 31 -24.32 -35.62 -6.44
C SER A 31 -24.20 -35.59 -7.97
N SER A 32 -25.25 -35.14 -8.66
CA SER A 32 -25.17 -34.86 -10.11
C SER A 32 -24.09 -33.83 -10.46
N ARG A 33 -23.73 -32.96 -9.50
CA ARG A 33 -22.67 -31.96 -9.63
C ARG A 33 -21.26 -32.54 -9.47
N ASP A 34 -21.13 -33.73 -8.86
CA ASP A 34 -19.86 -34.42 -8.66
C ASP A 34 -19.49 -35.33 -9.84
N LEU A 35 -20.37 -35.40 -10.85
CA LEU A 35 -20.07 -36.10 -12.09
C LEU A 35 -18.89 -35.43 -12.79
N ALA A 36 -18.05 -36.26 -13.42
CA ALA A 36 -16.84 -35.80 -14.10
C ALA A 36 -17.18 -34.74 -15.15
N SER A 37 -16.76 -33.50 -14.91
CA SER A 37 -16.86 -32.38 -15.84
C SER A 37 -15.55 -31.60 -15.83
N HIS A 38 -15.20 -30.98 -16.96
CA HIS A 38 -13.94 -30.22 -17.12
C HIS A 38 -12.69 -30.98 -16.65
N THR A 39 -12.55 -32.24 -17.08
CA THR A 39 -11.44 -33.13 -16.71
C THR A 39 -10.08 -32.69 -17.27
N THR A 40 -10.06 -31.72 -18.18
CA THR A 40 -8.86 -31.19 -18.82
C THR A 40 -8.61 -29.75 -18.35
N LEU A 41 -7.47 -29.51 -17.71
CA LEU A 41 -7.02 -28.16 -17.36
C LEU A 41 -6.45 -27.46 -18.60
N LYS A 42 -6.70 -26.16 -18.72
CA LYS A 42 -6.15 -25.31 -19.79
C LYS A 42 -4.81 -24.72 -19.32
N PRO A 43 -3.66 -25.13 -19.88
CA PRO A 43 -2.40 -24.46 -19.58
C PRO A 43 -2.35 -23.09 -20.28
N ARG A 44 -1.58 -22.16 -19.71
CA ARG A 44 -1.24 -20.90 -20.37
C ARG A 44 -0.38 -21.19 -21.61
N ARG A 45 -0.73 -20.60 -22.75
CA ARG A 45 0.09 -20.66 -23.97
C ARG A 45 1.12 -19.52 -23.97
N LYS A 46 2.16 -19.65 -24.79
CA LYS A 46 3.09 -18.55 -25.09
C LYS A 46 2.32 -17.28 -25.45
N GLY A 47 2.66 -16.15 -24.84
CA GLY A 47 1.95 -14.87 -24.98
C GLY A 47 0.72 -14.71 -24.07
N GLN A 48 0.44 -15.66 -23.17
CA GLN A 48 -0.59 -15.55 -22.12
C GLN A 48 0.02 -15.46 -20.73
N ASP A 49 1.22 -14.90 -20.62
CA ASP A 49 2.00 -14.80 -19.38
C ASP A 49 2.32 -16.18 -18.79
N THR A 50 3.06 -16.97 -19.56
CA THR A 50 3.65 -18.22 -19.03
C THR A 50 4.64 -17.90 -17.92
N LEU A 51 4.92 -18.87 -17.04
CA LEU A 51 5.87 -18.69 -15.95
C LEU A 51 7.28 -18.33 -16.46
N GLU A 52 7.68 -18.91 -17.58
CA GLU A 52 8.97 -18.62 -18.25
C GLU A 52 9.03 -17.17 -18.72
N GLU A 53 7.98 -16.68 -19.40
CA GLU A 53 7.91 -15.28 -19.84
C GLU A 53 7.91 -14.30 -18.66
N LEU A 54 7.22 -14.63 -17.58
CA LEU A 54 7.17 -13.78 -16.40
C LEU A 54 8.52 -13.74 -15.65
N GLN A 55 9.32 -14.80 -15.71
CA GLN A 55 10.65 -14.83 -15.09
C GLN A 55 11.67 -13.97 -15.85
N GLU A 56 11.53 -13.88 -17.18
CA GLU A 56 12.43 -13.08 -18.01
C GLU A 56 12.07 -11.58 -18.03
N LYS A 57 10.83 -11.21 -17.68
CA LYS A 57 10.33 -9.83 -17.72
C LYS A 57 10.76 -9.00 -16.51
N ASN A 58 11.24 -7.78 -16.78
CA ASN A 58 11.46 -6.74 -15.77
C ASN A 58 10.19 -5.92 -15.52
N PHE A 59 9.32 -6.38 -14.62
CA PHE A 59 8.02 -5.71 -14.35
C PHE A 59 8.14 -4.26 -13.89
N ARG A 60 9.24 -3.89 -13.23
CA ARG A 60 9.46 -2.52 -12.75
C ARG A 60 9.52 -1.54 -13.92
N GLU A 61 10.33 -1.87 -14.93
CA GLU A 61 10.52 -1.02 -16.10
C GLU A 61 9.24 -0.96 -16.95
N GLU A 62 8.59 -2.10 -17.16
CA GLU A 62 7.32 -2.17 -17.90
C GLU A 62 6.23 -1.34 -17.23
N LEU A 63 6.15 -1.36 -15.90
CA LEU A 63 5.21 -0.57 -15.12
C LEU A 63 5.51 0.93 -15.24
N GLU A 64 6.77 1.34 -15.05
CA GLU A 64 7.17 2.75 -15.19
C GLU A 64 6.90 3.28 -16.61
N GLU A 65 7.11 2.48 -17.65
CA GLU A 65 6.75 2.85 -19.02
C GLU A 65 5.24 2.95 -19.24
N CYS A 66 4.46 1.97 -18.76
CA CYS A 66 3.01 2.01 -18.85
C CYS A 66 2.44 3.23 -18.12
N GLU A 67 2.97 3.55 -16.94
CA GLU A 67 2.62 4.76 -16.20
C GLU A 67 2.97 6.01 -17.00
N LYS A 68 4.19 6.13 -17.53
CA LYS A 68 4.58 7.28 -18.38
C LYS A 68 3.64 7.45 -19.59
N ARG A 69 3.24 6.35 -20.26
CA ARG A 69 2.25 6.39 -21.36
C ARG A 69 0.86 6.81 -20.87
N HIS A 70 0.42 6.30 -19.72
CA HIS A 70 -0.85 6.67 -19.12
C HIS A 70 -0.88 8.15 -18.69
N PHE A 71 0.12 8.63 -17.96
CA PHE A 71 0.22 10.03 -17.55
C PHE A 71 0.36 10.98 -18.74
N SER A 72 1.16 10.64 -19.76
CA SER A 72 1.28 11.50 -20.95
C SER A 72 0.00 11.58 -21.80
N SER A 73 -0.85 10.55 -21.79
CA SER A 73 -2.17 10.60 -22.44
C SER A 73 -3.22 11.27 -21.55
N LYS A 74 -3.15 11.08 -20.23
CA LYS A 74 -4.00 11.76 -19.26
C LYS A 74 -3.73 13.25 -19.19
N ASP A 75 -2.47 13.68 -19.16
CA ASP A 75 -2.09 15.10 -19.14
C ASP A 75 -2.51 15.83 -20.41
N LYS A 76 -2.48 15.17 -21.58
CA LYS A 76 -3.05 15.72 -22.81
C LYS A 76 -4.57 15.88 -22.70
N SER A 77 -5.26 14.87 -22.16
CA SER A 77 -6.72 14.97 -21.93
C SER A 77 -7.08 16.03 -20.89
N TYR A 78 -6.24 16.23 -19.86
CA TYR A 78 -6.45 17.22 -18.81
C TYR A 78 -6.10 18.64 -19.29
N ALA A 79 -5.09 18.79 -20.16
CA ALA A 79 -4.74 20.05 -20.81
C ALA A 79 -5.82 20.49 -21.81
N GLU A 80 -6.33 19.60 -22.65
CA GLU A 80 -7.43 19.93 -23.57
C GLU A 80 -8.77 20.19 -22.84
N ASP A 81 -9.08 19.42 -21.77
CA ASP A 81 -10.28 19.67 -20.93
C ASP A 81 -10.14 20.93 -20.04
N ARG A 82 -8.91 21.40 -19.82
CA ARG A 82 -8.65 22.70 -19.18
C ARG A 82 -8.81 23.84 -20.18
N ASP A 83 -8.44 23.65 -21.45
CA ASP A 83 -8.56 24.67 -22.49
C ASP A 83 -10.03 24.87 -22.93
N GLN A 84 -10.82 23.78 -23.00
CA GLN A 84 -12.28 23.88 -23.17
C GLN A 84 -12.97 24.58 -21.99
N ARG A 85 -12.42 24.48 -20.77
CA ARG A 85 -12.92 25.20 -19.58
C ARG A 85 -12.36 26.62 -19.44
N LYS A 86 -11.24 26.96 -20.08
CA LYS A 86 -10.68 28.32 -20.08
C LYS A 86 -11.45 29.26 -21.01
N GLY A 87 -12.17 28.73 -22.00
CA GLY A 87 -13.07 29.48 -22.88
C GLY A 87 -14.51 29.66 -22.37
N ALA A 88 -14.89 29.00 -21.26
CA ALA A 88 -16.24 29.06 -20.70
C ALA A 88 -16.20 29.42 -19.22
N SER A 89 -16.24 30.74 -18.96
CA SER A 89 -16.84 31.41 -17.80
C SER A 89 -16.64 30.78 -16.40
N SER A 90 -15.90 31.49 -15.55
CA SER A 90 -16.24 31.74 -14.13
C SER A 90 -17.04 30.67 -13.37
N GLY A 91 -16.37 29.82 -12.58
CA GLY A 91 -17.06 29.08 -11.52
C GLY A 91 -16.33 27.85 -10.99
N GLY A 92 -15.91 27.90 -9.72
CA GLY A 92 -15.78 26.70 -8.88
C GLY A 92 -14.37 26.16 -8.66
N ALA A 93 -13.64 26.81 -7.76
CA ALA A 93 -12.48 26.24 -7.07
C ALA A 93 -12.92 25.08 -6.17
N LYS A 94 -12.96 23.83 -6.67
CA LYS A 94 -13.06 22.61 -5.84
C LYS A 94 -12.55 21.36 -6.58
N ARG A 95 -11.28 21.26 -6.99
CA ARG A 95 -10.69 19.96 -7.44
C ARG A 95 -9.18 19.83 -7.20
N GLU A 96 -8.64 20.40 -6.12
CA GLU A 96 -7.20 20.26 -5.78
C GLU A 96 -6.99 19.45 -4.48
N ALA A 97 -8.01 18.72 -4.01
CA ALA A 97 -7.97 18.01 -2.73
C ALA A 97 -7.91 16.48 -2.83
N GLU A 98 -7.82 15.88 -4.02
CA GLU A 98 -7.90 14.41 -4.19
C GLU A 98 -6.56 13.69 -4.40
N ASP A 99 -5.45 14.40 -4.62
CA ASP A 99 -4.12 13.77 -4.88
C ASP A 99 -3.15 13.76 -3.68
N ARG A 100 -3.61 14.16 -2.49
CA ARG A 100 -2.89 13.85 -1.25
C ARG A 100 -3.59 12.67 -0.59
N ILE A 101 -2.94 11.51 -0.60
CA ILE A 101 -3.28 10.39 0.29
C ILE A 101 -2.97 10.84 1.72
N ILE A 102 -3.86 11.63 2.29
CA ILE A 102 -3.89 11.94 3.71
C ILE A 102 -4.46 10.70 4.39
N PRO A 103 -3.77 10.08 5.36
CA PRO A 103 -4.35 8.99 6.12
C PRO A 103 -5.63 9.51 6.79
N ARG A 104 -6.75 8.90 6.43
CA ARG A 104 -8.13 9.25 6.81
C ARG A 104 -8.38 8.99 8.31
N ASN A 105 -7.71 9.76 9.17
CA ASN A 105 -7.88 9.78 10.62
C ASN A 105 -8.12 11.22 11.13
N VAL A 106 -8.61 12.11 10.27
CA VAL A 106 -8.95 13.49 10.63
C VAL A 106 -10.47 13.55 10.83
N ASP A 107 -10.88 13.85 12.06
CA ASP A 107 -12.29 14.00 12.46
C ASP A 107 -12.94 15.17 11.70
N ALA A 108 -14.19 15.00 11.29
CA ALA A 108 -14.84 15.84 10.28
C ALA A 108 -15.68 17.00 10.88
N ASP A 109 -15.45 17.37 12.14
CA ASP A 109 -16.28 18.35 12.86
C ASP A 109 -15.50 19.58 13.39
N ASP A 110 -14.21 19.75 13.02
CA ASP A 110 -13.35 20.77 13.64
C ASP A 110 -12.96 21.93 12.70
N SER A 111 -13.84 22.30 11.77
CA SER A 111 -13.62 23.45 10.88
C SER A 111 -14.76 24.47 10.97
N ASP A 112 -14.82 25.18 12.09
CA ASP A 112 -15.40 26.52 12.13
C ASP A 112 -14.74 27.37 13.23
N VAL A 113 -13.71 28.12 12.84
CA VAL A 113 -13.31 29.38 13.48
C VAL A 113 -12.67 30.26 12.42
N ASP A 114 -13.54 30.98 11.71
CA ASP A 114 -13.20 32.22 11.03
C ASP A 114 -12.57 33.20 12.04
N VAL A 115 -11.33 33.60 11.80
CA VAL A 115 -10.83 34.90 12.26
C VAL A 115 -10.23 35.61 11.07
N GLN A 116 -11.09 36.33 10.37
CA GLN A 116 -10.68 37.41 9.49
C GLN A 116 -9.94 38.46 10.33
N SER A 117 -8.71 38.78 9.94
CA SER A 117 -8.08 40.05 10.26
C SER A 117 -7.49 40.60 8.99
N ALA A 118 -8.34 41.25 8.21
CA ALA A 118 -7.88 42.31 7.33
C ALA A 118 -7.73 43.56 8.19
N ASP A 119 -6.52 44.08 8.29
CA ASP A 119 -6.26 45.47 8.70
C ASP A 119 -5.31 46.07 7.67
N GLU A 120 -5.63 47.30 7.29
CA GLU A 120 -5.23 47.96 6.05
C GLU A 120 -3.92 48.77 6.19
N SER A 121 -3.24 48.95 5.04
CA SER A 121 -2.47 50.13 4.59
C SER A 121 -1.48 50.83 5.54
N ASP A 122 -0.20 50.95 5.13
CA ASP A 122 0.42 52.26 4.82
C ASP A 122 1.77 52.13 4.10
N ASP A 123 2.06 53.13 3.28
CA ASP A 123 3.24 53.41 2.45
C ASP A 123 4.18 54.35 3.22
N ASP A 124 5.44 53.98 3.52
CA ASP A 124 6.62 54.86 3.35
C ASP A 124 7.96 54.20 3.74
N ASP A 125 8.99 54.81 3.16
CA ASP A 125 10.44 54.58 3.07
C ASP A 125 11.28 54.16 4.31
N ASP A 126 12.43 53.54 3.96
CA ASP A 126 13.76 53.57 4.62
C ASP A 126 14.01 52.69 5.86
N ASP A 127 14.54 51.46 5.66
CA ASP A 127 15.49 50.74 6.55
C ASP A 127 15.95 49.40 5.90
N GLU A 128 16.79 49.48 4.85
CA GLU A 128 17.25 48.34 4.03
C GLU A 128 18.28 47.41 4.72
N ASP A 129 18.87 47.81 5.86
CA ASP A 129 19.92 47.03 6.55
C ASP A 129 19.38 45.98 7.56
N ASP A 130 18.24 46.23 8.21
CA ASP A 130 17.70 45.33 9.25
C ASP A 130 16.91 44.14 8.65
N THR A 131 16.35 44.29 7.46
CA THR A 131 15.57 43.24 6.77
C THR A 131 16.48 42.16 6.17
N ALA A 132 17.66 42.54 5.66
CA ALA A 132 18.65 41.62 5.11
C ALA A 132 19.25 40.70 6.19
N ALA A 133 19.48 41.21 7.39
CA ALA A 133 19.96 40.42 8.53
C ALA A 133 18.95 39.33 8.94
N LEU A 134 17.66 39.67 8.96
CA LEU A 134 16.59 38.77 9.38
C LEU A 134 16.32 37.64 8.36
N LEU A 135 16.47 37.92 7.05
CA LEU A 135 16.39 36.89 6.01
C LEU A 135 17.57 35.89 6.07
N ALA A 136 18.78 36.36 6.37
CA ALA A 136 19.95 35.49 6.53
C ALA A 136 19.83 34.57 7.77
N GLU A 137 19.26 35.07 8.88
CA GLU A 137 18.94 34.27 10.07
C GLU A 137 17.90 33.18 9.75
N LEU A 138 16.85 33.51 9.00
CA LEU A 138 15.83 32.53 8.58
C LEU A 138 16.36 31.46 7.64
N GLU A 139 17.26 31.81 6.72
CA GLU A 139 17.94 30.83 5.87
C GLU A 139 18.84 29.89 6.66
N ARG A 140 19.51 30.41 7.69
CA ARG A 140 20.33 29.61 8.62
C ARG A 140 19.46 28.62 9.41
N ILE A 141 18.31 29.07 9.94
CA ILE A 141 17.34 28.23 10.65
C ILE A 141 16.72 27.17 9.73
N LYS A 142 16.40 27.52 8.48
CA LYS A 142 15.87 26.56 7.49
C LYS A 142 16.91 25.50 7.12
N LYS A 143 18.17 25.90 6.94
CA LYS A 143 19.27 24.98 6.63
C LYS A 143 19.55 24.01 7.78
N GLU A 144 19.56 24.51 9.01
CA GLU A 144 19.73 23.69 10.21
C GLU A 144 18.57 22.69 10.40
N ARG A 145 17.31 23.13 10.24
CA ARG A 145 16.15 22.24 10.28
C ARG A 145 16.14 21.20 9.17
N ALA A 146 16.60 21.55 7.97
CA ALA A 146 16.68 20.62 6.85
C ALA A 146 17.73 19.52 7.12
N GLU A 147 18.87 19.89 7.72
CA GLU A 147 19.93 18.96 8.10
C GLU A 147 19.49 18.03 9.26
N GLU A 148 18.84 18.58 10.28
CA GLU A 148 18.29 17.80 11.39
C GLU A 148 17.20 16.81 10.91
N LYS A 149 16.32 17.27 10.01
CA LYS A 149 15.29 16.42 9.42
C LYS A 149 15.89 15.28 8.60
N LEU A 150 16.93 15.56 7.81
CA LEU A 150 17.63 14.55 7.01
C LEU A 150 18.33 13.51 7.91
N ARG A 151 18.94 13.96 9.02
CA ARG A 151 19.53 13.06 10.02
C ARG A 151 18.47 12.17 10.69
N LYS A 152 17.32 12.73 11.05
CA LYS A 152 16.21 12.00 11.67
C LYS A 152 15.56 11.01 10.70
N ASP A 153 15.38 11.39 9.44
CA ASP A 153 14.84 10.51 8.40
C ASP A 153 15.79 9.34 8.12
N ARG A 154 17.12 9.57 8.13
CA ARG A 154 18.11 8.49 8.01
C ARG A 154 18.04 7.50 9.17
N GLN A 155 17.95 7.99 10.41
CA GLN A 155 17.78 7.14 11.60
C GLN A 155 16.49 6.32 11.53
N LYS A 156 15.39 6.93 11.09
CA LYS A 156 14.11 6.24 10.95
C LYS A 156 14.16 5.14 9.88
N GLN A 157 14.80 5.40 8.74
CA GLN A 157 15.00 4.38 7.70
C GLN A 157 15.84 3.20 8.17
N GLU A 158 16.87 3.45 8.98
CA GLU A 158 17.68 2.38 9.61
C GLU A 158 16.85 1.55 10.59
N GLU A 159 16.03 2.20 11.43
CA GLU A 159 15.12 1.51 12.37
C GLU A 159 14.05 0.71 11.64
N ASP A 160 13.43 1.27 10.60
CA ASP A 160 12.42 0.59 9.79
C ASP A 160 13.02 -0.61 9.05
N SER A 161 14.26 -0.49 8.55
CA SER A 161 14.98 -1.60 7.90
C SER A 161 15.29 -2.72 8.90
N LYS A 162 15.73 -2.36 10.12
CA LYS A 162 16.01 -3.31 11.20
C LYS A 162 14.75 -3.99 11.73
N ASN A 163 13.64 -3.26 11.84
CA ASN A 163 12.34 -3.83 12.19
C ASN A 163 11.83 -4.78 11.10
N LYS A 164 11.98 -4.41 9.83
CA LYS A 164 11.62 -5.28 8.70
C LYS A 164 12.46 -6.55 8.66
N GLU A 165 13.75 -6.47 8.97
CA GLU A 165 14.62 -7.64 9.12
C GLU A 165 14.19 -8.52 10.31
N ALA A 166 13.91 -7.92 11.47
CA ALA A 166 13.45 -8.64 12.64
C ALA A 166 12.09 -9.33 12.42
N GLU A 167 11.17 -8.68 11.70
CA GLU A 167 9.87 -9.25 11.33
C GLU A 167 10.00 -10.37 10.30
N LEU A 168 10.89 -10.23 9.30
CA LEU A 168 11.23 -11.31 8.36
C LEU A 168 11.82 -12.52 9.10
N MET A 169 12.71 -12.30 10.07
CA MET A 169 13.30 -13.35 10.88
C MET A 169 12.27 -14.00 11.83
N ARG A 170 11.35 -13.21 12.40
CA ARG A 170 10.31 -13.72 13.31
C ARG A 170 9.17 -14.44 12.58
N GLY A 171 8.77 -13.94 11.42
CA GLY A 171 7.65 -14.43 10.63
C GLY A 171 7.99 -15.62 9.73
N ASN A 172 9.28 -15.91 9.48
CA ASN A 172 9.70 -17.01 8.63
C ASN A 172 10.09 -18.27 9.44
N PRO A 173 9.21 -19.29 9.52
CA PRO A 173 9.47 -20.49 10.31
C PRO A 173 10.62 -21.36 9.76
N LEU A 174 11.01 -21.20 8.47
CA LEU A 174 12.09 -21.97 7.87
C LEU A 174 13.49 -21.55 8.38
N ILE A 175 13.69 -20.25 8.64
CA ILE A 175 14.97 -19.73 9.17
C ILE A 175 15.11 -20.08 10.66
N ASN A 176 14.00 -20.04 11.40
CA ASN A 176 14.00 -20.35 12.84
C ASN A 176 14.19 -21.84 13.12
N MET A 177 13.72 -22.72 12.21
CA MET A 177 13.95 -24.16 12.30
C MET A 177 15.42 -24.51 12.07
N ASN A 178 16.06 -23.91 11.06
CA ASN A 178 17.45 -24.20 10.69
C ASN A 178 18.48 -23.83 11.77
N ASN A 179 18.24 -22.78 12.57
CA ASN A 179 19.11 -22.45 13.71
C ASN A 179 18.93 -23.41 14.90
N SER A 180 17.77 -24.06 15.04
CA SER A 180 17.51 -25.01 16.13
C SER A 180 17.92 -26.45 15.81
N THR A 181 18.07 -26.81 14.53
CA THR A 181 18.41 -28.17 14.09
C THR A 181 19.75 -28.21 13.38
N SER A 182 20.85 -28.10 14.13
CA SER A 182 22.17 -28.51 13.67
C SER A 182 22.23 -30.04 13.61
N PHE A 183 21.92 -30.59 12.43
CA PHE A 183 21.95 -32.04 12.19
C PHE A 183 23.40 -32.52 12.06
N SER A 184 23.95 -33.08 13.15
CA SER A 184 25.23 -33.78 13.13
C SER A 184 25.06 -35.16 12.48
N VAL A 185 25.34 -35.25 11.17
CA VAL A 185 25.38 -36.52 10.43
C VAL A 185 26.62 -37.31 10.85
N THR A 186 26.46 -38.36 11.66
CA THR A 186 27.51 -39.38 11.83
C THR A 186 27.39 -40.43 10.72
N GLN A 187 28.35 -40.45 9.78
CA GLN A 187 28.47 -41.55 8.83
C GLN A 187 28.96 -42.81 9.57
N LYS A 188 28.05 -43.74 9.86
CA LYS A 188 28.39 -45.07 10.35
C LYS A 188 28.93 -45.91 9.18
N LYS A 189 30.25 -45.95 9.05
CA LYS A 189 30.96 -46.84 8.13
C LYS A 189 30.77 -48.29 8.60
N MET A 190 29.97 -49.07 7.87
CA MET A 190 29.92 -50.52 8.04
C MET A 190 31.16 -51.12 7.37
N GLY A 191 31.94 -51.87 8.15
CA GLY A 191 33.09 -52.66 7.74
C GLY A 191 33.31 -53.76 8.75
#